data_AF-A0A7C1JA04-F1
#
_entry.id   AF-A0A7C1JA04-F1
#
_cell.length_a   1.000
_cell.length_b   1.000
_cell.length_c   1.000
_cell.angle_alpha   90.00
_cell.angle_beta   90.00
_cell.angle_gamma   90.00
#
_symmetry.space_group_name_H-M   'P 1'
#
loop_
_entity.id
_entity.type
_entity.pdbx_description
1 polymer ?
#
loop_
_entity_poly.entity_id
_entity_poly.type
_entity_poly.pdbx_seq_one_letter_code
_entity_poly.pdbx_strand_id
1 'polypeptide(L)'
;MKISRSQWLRVLAALALMLALVSSVSAQKDTGTTGGGDAPVDEDIDPTVLNLPLLEDGESIDLSFANTDGALLVAFNASEGDEVTISMTQTNDNLDPYLVVFNSVGLILAADDDSGDEPLSSLIEDLEIPADDSYFVLATSFSTRNAALDGQDGEDLTFEITVSGNTPPADIPEGSFAYSTYGLEIGESIDIEVTEEYPAAFITFIGSEGDEVTLSAPSDELDTLLMLFDYTGARIAVDDDGGSEPLAAEIADAELPLEGVYFAILTYYSYQSFPDSGLISEGIVEFSIE
;
A
#
# COMPACT_ATOMS: atom_id res chain seq x y z
N MET A 1 -1.97 -46.32 4.77
CA MET A 1 -1.09 -45.86 3.68
C MET A 1 -0.14 -44.87 4.31
N LYS A 2 1.13 -45.26 4.53
CA LYS A 2 2.12 -44.41 5.20
C LYS A 2 2.65 -43.43 4.18
N ILE A 3 2.32 -42.16 4.34
CA ILE A 3 2.95 -41.08 3.59
C ILE A 3 4.39 -40.97 4.10
N SER A 4 5.34 -41.05 3.16
CA SER A 4 6.78 -41.06 3.42
C SER A 4 7.25 -39.67 3.86
N ARG A 5 8.21 -39.62 4.79
CA ARG A 5 8.91 -38.40 5.29
C ARG A 5 9.70 -37.62 4.20
N SER A 6 9.50 -37.93 2.92
CA SER A 6 10.22 -37.37 1.78
C SER A 6 9.37 -36.43 0.90
N GLN A 7 8.21 -35.96 1.40
CA GLN A 7 7.40 -34.90 0.76
C GLN A 7 7.45 -33.56 1.52
N TRP A 8 8.34 -33.42 2.51
CA TRP A 8 8.51 -32.19 3.32
C TRP A 8 9.74 -31.37 2.91
N LEU A 9 10.33 -31.62 1.73
CA LEU A 9 11.34 -30.74 1.15
C LEU A 9 10.75 -30.13 -0.13
N ARG A 10 9.82 -29.18 0.05
CA ARG A 10 9.71 -28.08 -0.90
C ARG A 10 10.60 -26.95 -0.38
N VAL A 11 11.21 -26.28 -1.32
CA VAL A 11 12.40 -25.46 -1.22
C VAL A 11 12.16 -24.34 -0.19
N LEU A 12 12.96 -24.28 0.88
CA LEU A 12 13.21 -23.01 1.55
C LEU A 12 13.94 -22.15 0.51
N ALA A 13 13.21 -21.34 -0.23
CA ALA A 13 13.80 -20.13 -0.77
C ALA A 13 14.02 -19.24 0.46
N ALA A 14 15.23 -19.28 1.00
CA ALA A 14 15.69 -18.26 1.92
C ALA A 14 15.95 -16.98 1.10
N LEU A 15 14.89 -16.33 0.61
CA LEU A 15 14.92 -14.89 0.37
C LEU A 15 14.52 -14.23 1.67
N ALA A 16 15.33 -13.27 2.11
CA ALA A 16 15.15 -12.64 3.40
C ALA A 16 13.96 -11.68 3.32
N LEU A 17 12.87 -11.99 4.01
CA LEU A 17 11.98 -10.94 4.49
C LEU A 17 12.86 -9.94 5.23
N MET A 18 13.03 -8.76 4.66
CA MET A 18 13.90 -7.72 5.22
C MET A 18 13.03 -6.72 5.95
N LEU A 19 13.48 -6.33 7.15
CA LEU A 19 12.95 -5.14 7.81
C LEU A 19 13.63 -3.91 7.19
N ALA A 20 12.85 -3.09 6.50
CA ALA A 20 13.23 -1.74 6.10
C ALA A 20 12.90 -0.77 7.24
N LEU A 21 13.80 0.18 7.51
CA LEU A 21 13.56 1.32 8.38
C LEU A 21 13.91 2.56 7.57
N VAL A 22 12.92 3.42 7.34
CA VAL A 22 13.04 4.55 6.42
C VAL A 22 12.69 5.84 7.13
N SER A 23 13.54 6.86 6.98
CA SER A 23 13.22 8.21 7.45
C SER A 23 12.28 8.87 6.46
N SER A 24 11.09 9.29 6.91
CA SER A 24 10.19 10.13 6.13
C SER A 24 10.64 11.58 6.18
N VAL A 25 10.62 12.28 5.05
CA VAL A 25 10.61 13.75 5.06
C VAL A 25 9.22 14.19 5.50
N SER A 26 9.13 15.02 6.54
CA SER A 26 7.84 15.53 7.02
C SER A 26 7.07 16.15 5.86
N ALA A 27 5.78 15.84 5.72
CA ALA A 27 4.94 16.51 4.74
C ALA A 27 5.03 18.02 5.01
N GLN A 28 5.67 18.75 4.10
CA GLN A 28 5.74 20.19 4.23
C GLN A 28 4.31 20.69 4.11
N LYS A 29 3.73 21.17 5.23
CA LYS A 29 2.43 21.81 5.28
C LYS A 29 2.32 22.83 4.14
N ASP A 30 1.69 22.43 3.03
CA ASP A 30 1.61 23.30 1.86
C ASP A 30 0.63 24.41 2.20
N THR A 31 1.17 25.55 2.65
CA THR A 31 0.41 26.77 2.79
C THR A 31 0.21 27.37 1.39
N GLY A 32 -0.62 26.71 0.59
CA GLY A 32 -1.15 27.09 -0.72
C GLY A 32 -0.32 28.05 -1.58
N THR A 33 0.12 27.60 -2.75
CA THR A 33 0.28 28.48 -3.91
C THR A 33 -0.12 27.76 -5.20
N THR A 34 -1.09 28.36 -5.90
CA THR A 34 -1.51 27.99 -7.24
C THR A 34 -0.39 28.24 -8.26
N GLY A 35 -0.04 27.21 -9.05
CA GLY A 35 0.77 27.38 -10.25
C GLY A 35 1.37 26.08 -10.74
N GLY A 36 0.81 25.51 -11.81
CA GLY A 36 1.35 24.33 -12.47
C GLY A 36 2.76 24.51 -13.02
N GLY A 37 3.49 23.40 -13.03
CA GLY A 37 4.85 23.25 -13.53
C GLY A 37 5.82 22.89 -12.41
N ASP A 38 6.21 21.60 -12.36
CA ASP A 38 7.17 20.98 -11.44
C ASP A 38 6.97 21.36 -9.97
N ALA A 39 6.39 20.44 -9.20
CA ALA A 39 6.71 20.39 -7.78
C ALA A 39 8.25 20.41 -7.66
N PRO A 40 8.84 21.33 -6.88
CA PRO A 40 10.28 21.33 -6.72
C PRO A 40 10.66 19.97 -6.12
N VAL A 41 11.37 19.14 -6.90
CA VAL A 41 12.06 17.97 -6.38
C VAL A 41 13.01 18.51 -5.32
N ASP A 42 12.71 18.24 -4.05
CA ASP A 42 13.64 18.55 -2.98
C ASP A 42 14.90 17.71 -3.25
N GLU A 43 16.01 18.38 -3.62
CA GLU A 43 17.27 17.73 -4.05
C GLU A 43 17.89 16.82 -2.96
N ASP A 44 17.29 16.77 -1.77
CA ASP A 44 17.70 15.97 -0.61
C ASP A 44 16.85 14.69 -0.39
N ILE A 45 15.84 14.38 -1.23
CA ILE A 45 15.07 13.13 -1.12
C ILE A 45 15.89 11.96 -1.67
N ASP A 46 16.12 10.92 -0.87
CA ASP A 46 16.70 9.67 -1.32
C ASP A 46 15.60 8.80 -1.95
N PRO A 47 15.56 8.65 -3.29
CA PRO A 47 14.49 7.90 -3.94
C PRO A 47 14.67 6.39 -3.79
N THR A 48 15.80 5.92 -3.23
CA THR A 48 16.05 4.47 -3.04
C THR A 48 15.35 3.88 -1.82
N VAL A 49 14.59 4.71 -1.10
CA VAL A 49 13.77 4.34 0.05
C VAL A 49 12.39 5.00 -0.04
N LEU A 50 11.38 4.44 0.64
CA LEU A 50 10.03 5.00 0.64
C LEU A 50 9.95 6.35 1.37
N ASN A 51 9.46 7.37 0.69
CA ASN A 51 9.20 8.71 1.21
C ASN A 51 7.69 8.97 1.26
N LEU A 52 7.00 8.27 2.16
CA LEU A 52 5.56 8.45 2.38
C LEU A 52 5.27 9.65 3.30
N PRO A 53 4.13 10.34 3.12
CA PRO A 53 3.61 11.21 4.16
C PRO A 53 3.45 10.44 5.48
N LEU A 54 4.11 10.89 6.54
CA LEU A 54 4.01 10.31 7.89
C LEU A 54 3.14 11.21 8.75
N LEU A 55 1.95 10.74 9.13
CA LEU A 55 0.98 11.49 9.92
C LEU A 55 1.23 11.34 11.43
N GLU A 56 1.39 12.49 12.10
CA GLU A 56 1.47 12.60 13.55
C GLU A 56 0.08 12.73 14.21
N ASP A 57 0.02 12.63 15.54
CA ASP A 57 -1.24 12.75 16.30
C ASP A 57 -1.97 14.07 16.06
N GLY A 58 -3.17 13.97 15.50
CA GLY A 58 -4.03 15.10 15.17
C GLY A 58 -3.57 15.86 13.92
N GLU A 59 -2.60 15.33 13.18
CA GLU A 59 -2.19 15.89 11.90
C GLU A 59 -3.24 15.61 10.83
N SER A 60 -3.42 16.62 9.97
CA SER A 60 -4.33 16.59 8.85
C SER A 60 -3.63 17.17 7.62
N ILE A 61 -3.78 16.51 6.49
CA ILE A 61 -3.16 16.88 5.22
C ILE A 61 -4.19 16.85 4.09
N ASP A 62 -4.19 17.91 3.29
CA ASP A 62 -4.92 17.98 2.03
C ASP A 62 -4.11 17.29 0.93
N LEU A 63 -4.73 16.34 0.23
CA LEU A 63 -4.15 15.57 -0.86
C LEU A 63 -5.09 15.53 -2.06
N SER A 64 -4.57 15.02 -3.17
CA SER A 64 -5.34 14.73 -4.38
C SER A 64 -4.81 13.49 -5.06
N PHE A 65 -5.59 12.87 -5.93
CA PHE A 65 -5.10 11.78 -6.78
C PHE A 65 -4.34 12.26 -8.03
N ALA A 66 -3.89 13.51 -8.06
CA ALA A 66 -3.05 14.05 -9.11
C ALA A 66 -1.81 13.16 -9.34
N ASN A 67 -1.56 12.80 -10.60
CA ASN A 67 -0.44 11.94 -11.02
C ASN A 67 -0.43 10.55 -10.35
N THR A 68 -1.59 10.08 -9.88
CA THR A 68 -1.76 8.73 -9.35
C THR A 68 -2.84 8.00 -10.14
N ASP A 69 -2.79 6.69 -10.11
CA ASP A 69 -3.84 5.81 -10.59
C ASP A 69 -4.96 5.65 -9.54
N GLY A 70 -5.37 6.74 -8.87
CA GLY A 70 -6.52 6.77 -7.96
C GLY A 70 -6.30 6.20 -6.57
N ALA A 71 -5.04 6.09 -6.11
CA ALA A 71 -4.72 5.74 -4.73
C ALA A 71 -3.36 6.31 -4.26
N LEU A 72 -3.25 6.53 -2.96
CA LEU A 72 -2.05 7.00 -2.25
C LEU A 72 -1.79 6.15 -1.01
N LEU A 73 -0.51 5.89 -0.72
CA LEU A 73 -0.06 5.34 0.55
C LEU A 73 0.45 6.46 1.46
N VAL A 74 -0.05 6.48 2.69
CA VAL A 74 0.51 7.29 3.79
C VAL A 74 0.86 6.37 4.97
N ALA A 75 1.70 6.84 5.88
CA ALA A 75 2.12 6.09 7.06
C ALA A 75 1.74 6.82 8.35
N PHE A 76 1.65 6.08 9.45
CA PHE A 76 1.68 6.63 10.80
C PHE A 76 2.37 5.62 11.74
N ASN A 77 2.79 6.08 12.91
CA ASN A 77 3.33 5.22 13.96
C ASN A 77 2.40 5.23 15.16
N ALA A 78 2.16 4.07 15.76
CA ALA A 78 1.31 3.94 16.94
C ALA A 78 1.83 2.85 17.88
N SER A 79 1.52 3.00 19.17
CA SER A 79 1.92 2.09 20.24
C SER A 79 0.79 1.12 20.59
N GLU A 80 1.13 -0.06 21.12
CA GLU A 80 0.15 -1.06 21.58
C GLU A 80 -0.88 -0.43 22.53
N GLY A 81 -2.16 -0.63 22.22
CA GLY A 81 -3.29 -0.14 23.03
C GLY A 81 -3.69 1.31 22.78
N ASP A 82 -3.07 2.01 21.83
CA ASP A 82 -3.63 3.26 21.30
C ASP A 82 -5.01 2.98 20.67
N GLU A 83 -5.95 3.91 20.81
CA GLU A 83 -7.25 3.91 20.12
C GLU A 83 -7.16 4.97 19.01
N VAL A 84 -6.88 4.53 17.78
CA VAL A 84 -6.58 5.43 16.65
C VAL A 84 -7.83 5.67 15.81
N THR A 85 -8.06 6.94 15.47
CA THR A 85 -9.10 7.35 14.52
C THR A 85 -8.47 7.89 13.25
N ILE A 86 -8.91 7.37 12.10
CA ILE A 86 -8.44 7.73 10.77
C ILE A 86 -9.65 8.14 9.94
N SER A 87 -9.61 9.35 9.37
CA SER A 87 -10.69 9.86 8.53
C SER A 87 -10.17 10.31 7.18
N MET A 88 -10.94 10.04 6.13
CA MET A 88 -10.72 10.57 4.78
C MET A 88 -11.98 11.26 4.32
N THR A 89 -11.92 12.59 4.25
CA THR A 89 -13.05 13.43 3.87
C THR A 89 -12.74 14.11 2.55
N GLN A 90 -13.58 13.88 1.55
CA GLN A 90 -13.48 14.56 0.28
C GLN A 90 -13.66 16.08 0.45
N THR A 91 -12.77 16.85 -0.17
CA THR A 91 -12.86 18.33 -0.17
C THR A 91 -13.65 18.86 -1.38
N ASN A 92 -14.06 17.94 -2.26
CA ASN A 92 -15.03 18.17 -3.32
C ASN A 92 -15.97 16.96 -3.49
N ASP A 93 -17.17 17.16 -4.03
CA ASP A 93 -18.25 16.16 -4.08
C ASP A 93 -18.06 15.04 -5.13
N ASN A 94 -16.88 14.92 -5.78
CA ASN A 94 -16.66 13.93 -6.85
C ASN A 94 -15.99 12.65 -6.38
N LEU A 95 -15.52 12.63 -5.13
CA LEU A 95 -14.82 11.49 -4.55
C LEU A 95 -15.74 10.75 -3.57
N ASP A 96 -15.65 9.43 -3.63
CA ASP A 96 -16.25 8.47 -2.71
C ASP A 96 -15.09 7.79 -1.95
N PRO A 97 -14.58 8.40 -0.85
CA PRO A 97 -13.43 7.93 -0.09
C PRO A 97 -13.45 6.45 0.31
N TYR A 98 -12.26 5.84 0.38
CA TYR A 98 -12.09 4.48 0.84
C TYR A 98 -10.74 4.35 1.56
N LEU A 99 -10.75 3.80 2.77
CA LEU A 99 -9.57 3.61 3.60
C LEU A 99 -9.30 2.13 3.83
N VAL A 100 -8.02 1.75 3.81
CA VAL A 100 -7.55 0.44 4.31
C VAL A 100 -6.30 0.64 5.15
N VAL A 101 -6.25 -0.01 6.31
CA VAL A 101 -5.12 0.08 7.25
C VAL A 101 -4.37 -1.23 7.28
N PHE A 102 -3.06 -1.17 7.07
CA PHE A 102 -2.12 -2.28 7.18
C PHE A 102 -1.13 -2.01 8.31
N ASN A 103 -0.62 -3.06 8.96
CA ASN A 103 0.60 -2.94 9.76
C ASN A 103 1.87 -3.11 8.91
N SER A 104 3.04 -3.06 9.55
CA SER A 104 4.34 -3.11 8.88
C SER A 104 4.63 -4.43 8.15
N VAL A 105 3.89 -5.50 8.44
CA VAL A 105 4.05 -6.83 7.83
C VAL A 105 2.92 -7.19 6.86
N GLY A 106 1.99 -6.27 6.59
CA GLY A 106 0.89 -6.47 5.65
C GLY A 106 -0.36 -7.12 6.24
N LEU A 107 -0.52 -7.17 7.56
CA LEU A 107 -1.80 -7.52 8.19
C LEU A 107 -2.78 -6.36 8.01
N ILE A 108 -3.96 -6.66 7.47
CA ILE A 108 -5.06 -5.69 7.34
C ILE A 108 -5.79 -5.59 8.66
N LEU A 109 -5.93 -4.37 9.18
CA LEU A 109 -6.56 -4.12 10.48
C LEU A 109 -8.00 -3.61 10.34
N ALA A 110 -8.26 -2.79 9.33
CA ALA A 110 -9.57 -2.18 9.10
C ALA A 110 -9.69 -1.68 7.67
N ALA A 111 -10.92 -1.55 7.20
CA ALA A 111 -11.28 -0.86 5.98
C ALA A 111 -12.64 -0.18 6.15
N ASP A 112 -12.85 0.98 5.51
CA ASP A 112 -14.11 1.73 5.57
C ASP A 112 -14.30 2.63 4.34
N ASP A 113 -15.55 2.94 3.97
CA ASP A 113 -15.92 3.86 2.88
C ASP A 113 -16.91 4.96 3.30
N ASP A 114 -18.00 4.60 3.99
CA ASP A 114 -19.17 5.47 4.17
C ASP A 114 -19.52 5.76 5.65
N SER A 115 -18.60 5.54 6.60
CA SER A 115 -18.91 5.67 8.04
C SER A 115 -18.64 7.05 8.65
N GLY A 116 -18.13 8.01 7.88
CA GLY A 116 -17.79 9.35 8.35
C GLY A 116 -18.96 10.32 8.50
N ASP A 117 -18.66 11.51 9.04
CA ASP A 117 -19.66 12.54 9.34
C ASP A 117 -20.22 13.24 8.09
N GLU A 118 -19.40 13.38 7.05
CA GLU A 118 -19.81 13.92 5.75
C GLU A 118 -20.32 12.78 4.84
N PRO A 119 -21.29 13.02 3.93
CA PRO A 119 -21.79 11.98 3.05
C PRO A 119 -20.67 11.34 2.24
N LEU A 120 -20.57 10.01 2.21
CA LEU A 120 -19.49 9.25 1.56
C LEU A 120 -18.10 9.36 2.20
N SER A 121 -17.91 10.14 3.25
CA SER A 121 -16.60 10.20 3.92
C SER A 121 -16.32 8.87 4.64
N SER A 122 -15.07 8.45 4.60
CA SER A 122 -14.60 7.21 5.22
C SER A 122 -14.05 7.49 6.61
N LEU A 123 -14.41 6.66 7.58
CA LEU A 123 -14.00 6.78 8.97
C LEU A 123 -13.74 5.41 9.60
N ILE A 124 -12.50 5.22 10.03
CA ILE A 124 -12.11 4.13 10.92
C ILE A 124 -12.00 4.74 12.32
N GLU A 125 -12.98 4.50 13.17
CA GLU A 125 -13.07 5.04 14.54
C GLU A 125 -12.59 4.00 15.58
N ASP A 126 -11.85 4.45 16.60
CA ASP A 126 -11.42 3.67 17.75
C ASP A 126 -10.69 2.35 17.39
N LEU A 127 -9.81 2.37 16.38
CA LEU A 127 -8.99 1.22 16.02
C LEU A 127 -7.97 0.93 17.14
N GLU A 128 -8.19 -0.16 17.87
CA GLU A 128 -7.26 -0.63 18.92
C GLU A 128 -5.97 -1.18 18.27
N ILE A 129 -4.85 -0.53 18.57
CA ILE A 129 -3.55 -0.85 17.99
C ILE A 129 -2.96 -2.11 18.64
N PRO A 130 -2.66 -3.18 17.87
CA PRO A 130 -2.31 -4.48 18.43
C PRO A 130 -0.85 -4.59 18.91
N ALA A 131 0.03 -3.70 18.45
CA ALA A 131 1.45 -3.72 18.77
C ALA A 131 2.09 -2.35 18.53
N ASP A 132 3.22 -2.10 19.19
CA ASP A 132 4.15 -1.04 18.82
C ASP A 132 4.65 -1.28 17.39
N ASP A 133 4.21 -0.47 16.43
CA ASP A 133 4.53 -0.68 15.02
C ASP A 133 4.39 0.60 14.17
N SER A 134 4.85 0.51 12.92
CA SER A 134 4.45 1.40 11.84
C SER A 134 3.25 0.82 11.11
N TYR A 135 2.37 1.71 10.66
CA TYR A 135 1.13 1.39 9.97
C TYR A 135 1.03 2.18 8.67
N PHE A 136 0.39 1.57 7.68
CA PHE A 136 0.16 2.14 6.37
C PHE A 136 -1.33 2.32 6.15
N VAL A 137 -1.70 3.43 5.53
CA VAL A 137 -3.06 3.70 5.11
C VAL A 137 -3.07 3.81 3.59
N LEU A 138 -3.83 2.92 2.95
CA LEU A 138 -4.20 3.06 1.55
C LEU A 138 -5.42 3.99 1.48
N ALA A 139 -5.19 5.22 1.03
CA ALA A 139 -6.22 6.18 0.70
C ALA A 139 -6.60 6.02 -0.77
N THR A 140 -7.83 5.62 -1.05
CA THR A 140 -8.33 5.37 -2.41
C THR A 140 -9.79 5.82 -2.51
N SER A 141 -10.47 5.53 -3.61
CA SER A 141 -11.93 5.65 -3.70
C SER A 141 -12.60 4.28 -3.73
N PHE A 142 -13.90 4.25 -3.43
CA PHE A 142 -14.69 3.03 -3.57
C PHE A 142 -14.56 2.45 -4.98
N SER A 143 -14.59 3.26 -6.03
CA SER A 143 -14.51 2.77 -7.41
C SER A 143 -13.11 2.32 -7.84
N THR A 144 -12.05 2.90 -7.26
CA THR A 144 -10.65 2.67 -7.66
C THR A 144 -9.90 1.70 -6.73
N ARG A 145 -10.48 1.23 -5.63
CA ARG A 145 -9.80 0.33 -4.67
C ARG A 145 -9.18 -0.93 -5.29
N ASN A 146 -9.76 -1.45 -6.39
CA ASN A 146 -9.27 -2.60 -7.16
C ASN A 146 -9.09 -2.30 -8.65
N ALA A 147 -9.21 -1.03 -9.06
CA ALA A 147 -9.23 -0.67 -10.47
C ALA A 147 -8.56 0.68 -10.70
N ALA A 148 -7.98 0.82 -11.88
CA ALA A 148 -7.36 2.06 -12.32
C ALA A 148 -8.36 3.23 -12.35
N LEU A 149 -7.84 4.45 -12.22
CA LEU A 149 -8.62 5.67 -12.36
C LEU A 149 -9.02 5.87 -13.83
N ASP A 150 -10.27 5.55 -14.17
CA ASP A 150 -10.76 5.58 -15.57
C ASP A 150 -11.06 7.00 -16.08
N GLY A 151 -10.05 7.64 -16.68
CA GLY A 151 -10.21 8.86 -17.50
C GLY A 151 -10.71 10.10 -16.76
N GLN A 152 -10.78 10.04 -15.43
CA GLN A 152 -11.01 11.18 -14.56
C GLN A 152 -9.69 11.90 -14.29
N ASP A 153 -9.75 13.21 -14.16
CA ASP A 153 -8.59 13.99 -13.75
C ASP A 153 -8.39 13.81 -12.24
N GLY A 154 -7.33 13.10 -11.86
CA GLY A 154 -6.99 12.89 -10.45
C GLY A 154 -6.73 14.21 -9.70
N GLU A 155 -6.37 15.29 -10.41
CA GLU A 155 -6.23 16.63 -9.84
C GLU A 155 -7.56 17.18 -9.29
N ASP A 156 -8.69 16.77 -9.88
CA ASP A 156 -10.04 17.16 -9.46
C ASP A 156 -10.59 16.26 -8.35
N LEU A 157 -9.84 15.27 -7.87
CA LEU A 157 -10.23 14.36 -6.79
C LEU A 157 -9.39 14.68 -5.54
N THR A 158 -9.86 15.63 -4.74
CA THR A 158 -9.15 16.19 -3.59
C THR A 158 -9.81 15.75 -2.28
N PHE A 159 -9.01 15.54 -1.25
CA PHE A 159 -9.47 15.07 0.06
C PHE A 159 -8.53 15.51 1.19
N GLU A 160 -9.06 15.55 2.39
CA GLU A 160 -8.32 15.71 3.64
C GLU A 160 -8.22 14.34 4.31
N ILE A 161 -7.01 13.93 4.71
CA ILE A 161 -6.79 12.74 5.55
C ILE A 161 -6.23 13.16 6.90
N THR A 162 -6.76 12.57 7.97
CA THR A 162 -6.38 12.86 9.35
C THR A 162 -6.14 11.56 10.11
N VAL A 163 -5.13 11.54 10.98
CA VAL A 163 -4.88 10.47 11.95
C VAL A 163 -4.81 11.10 13.35
N SER A 164 -5.42 10.46 14.34
CA SER A 164 -5.39 10.92 15.73
C SER A 164 -5.46 9.76 16.71
N GLY A 165 -5.01 9.98 17.95
CA GLY A 165 -4.98 8.96 18.99
C GLY A 165 -3.73 8.09 18.98
N ASN A 166 -2.77 8.34 18.08
CA ASN A 166 -1.55 7.56 17.94
C ASN A 166 -0.37 8.14 18.72
N THR A 167 0.39 7.27 19.37
CA THR A 167 1.65 7.59 20.04
C THR A 167 2.79 6.86 19.34
N PRO A 168 3.78 7.56 18.75
CA PRO A 168 4.92 6.88 18.11
C PRO A 168 5.70 5.98 19.11
N PRO A 169 5.99 4.71 18.76
CA PRO A 169 6.78 3.82 19.61
C PRO A 169 8.19 4.35 19.86
N ALA A 170 8.72 4.12 21.06
CA ALA A 170 10.04 4.61 21.46
C ALA A 170 11.21 4.00 20.65
N ASP A 171 11.01 2.81 20.08
CA ASP A 171 12.03 2.09 19.33
C ASP A 171 12.02 2.43 17.83
N ILE A 172 11.06 3.24 17.36
CA ILE A 172 11.02 3.79 16.01
C ILE A 172 11.57 5.22 16.08
N PRO A 173 12.67 5.55 15.36
CA PRO A 173 13.18 6.91 15.32
C PRO A 173 12.12 7.92 14.87
N GLU A 174 12.15 9.11 15.47
CA GLU A 174 11.28 10.22 15.09
C GLU A 174 11.42 10.54 13.59
N GLY A 175 10.29 10.75 12.92
CA GLY A 175 10.27 10.96 11.47
C GLY A 175 10.70 9.75 10.66
N SER A 176 10.51 8.52 11.17
CA SER A 176 10.77 7.30 10.42
C SER A 176 9.64 6.29 10.60
N PHE A 177 9.55 5.34 9.68
CA PHE A 177 8.65 4.20 9.77
C PHE A 177 9.37 2.93 9.28
N ALA A 178 8.86 1.77 9.67
CA ALA A 178 9.41 0.47 9.34
C ALA A 178 8.39 -0.42 8.62
N TYR A 179 8.89 -1.32 7.78
CA TYR A 179 8.08 -2.34 7.11
C TYR A 179 8.91 -3.55 6.76
N SER A 180 8.25 -4.71 6.72
CA SER A 180 8.83 -5.96 6.25
C SER A 180 8.51 -6.14 4.77
N THR A 181 9.52 -6.42 3.97
CA THR A 181 9.36 -6.55 2.51
C THR A 181 10.19 -7.69 1.94
N TYR A 182 9.73 -8.23 0.82
CA TYR A 182 10.52 -9.02 -0.10
C TYR A 182 11.23 -8.06 -1.07
N GLY A 183 12.55 -7.90 -0.91
CA GLY A 183 13.36 -7.12 -1.85
C GLY A 183 13.78 -7.98 -3.04
N LEU A 184 13.44 -7.55 -4.26
CA LEU A 184 13.75 -8.22 -5.52
C LEU A 184 14.51 -7.29 -6.47
N GLU A 185 15.23 -7.90 -7.41
CA GLU A 185 15.73 -7.24 -8.62
C GLU A 185 14.80 -7.52 -9.82
N ILE A 186 14.77 -6.63 -10.80
CA ILE A 186 14.06 -6.87 -12.08
C ILE A 186 14.67 -8.11 -12.76
N GLY A 187 13.82 -9.04 -13.19
CA GLY A 187 14.17 -10.36 -13.70
C GLY A 187 14.17 -11.48 -12.66
N GLU A 188 13.79 -11.20 -11.40
CA GLU A 188 13.66 -12.19 -10.33
C GLU A 188 12.20 -12.67 -10.14
N SER A 189 12.08 -13.86 -9.54
CA SER A 189 10.81 -14.42 -9.09
C SER A 189 10.93 -15.09 -7.72
N ILE A 190 9.81 -15.17 -7.00
CA ILE A 190 9.72 -15.72 -5.65
C ILE A 190 8.33 -16.34 -5.41
N ASP A 191 8.30 -17.47 -4.70
CA ASP A 191 7.06 -18.03 -4.15
C ASP A 191 6.69 -17.28 -2.85
N ILE A 192 5.52 -16.63 -2.83
CA ILE A 192 4.97 -15.93 -1.66
C ILE A 192 3.72 -16.67 -1.18
N GLU A 193 3.63 -16.96 0.10
CA GLU A 193 2.43 -17.55 0.70
C GLU A 193 1.55 -16.43 1.28
N VAL A 194 0.33 -16.28 0.76
CA VAL A 194 -0.68 -15.35 1.28
C VAL A 194 -1.63 -16.14 2.17
N THR A 195 -1.78 -15.69 3.42
CA THR A 195 -2.48 -16.41 4.50
C THR A 195 -3.27 -15.45 5.39
N GLU A 196 -4.13 -15.95 6.27
CA GLU A 196 -4.89 -15.07 7.19
C GLU A 196 -3.97 -14.25 8.10
N GLU A 197 -2.79 -14.79 8.42
CA GLU A 197 -1.79 -14.09 9.23
C GLU A 197 -0.99 -13.05 8.42
N TYR A 198 -0.87 -13.27 7.10
CA TYR A 198 -0.14 -12.41 6.16
C TYR A 198 -0.97 -12.21 4.89
N PRO A 199 -2.08 -11.43 4.96
CA PRO A 199 -3.05 -11.30 3.87
C PRO A 199 -2.57 -10.37 2.74
N ALA A 200 -1.56 -9.54 3.01
CA ALA A 200 -0.86 -8.76 2.01
C ALA A 200 0.66 -8.95 2.14
N ALA A 201 1.34 -9.07 1.02
CA ALA A 201 2.80 -9.10 0.94
C ALA A 201 3.30 -7.79 0.34
N PHE A 202 4.34 -7.24 0.95
CA PHE A 202 5.02 -6.04 0.46
C PHE A 202 6.28 -6.43 -0.29
N ILE A 203 6.39 -5.98 -1.53
CA ILE A 203 7.52 -6.25 -2.41
C ILE A 203 8.19 -4.93 -2.78
N THR A 204 9.52 -4.90 -2.79
CA THR A 204 10.29 -3.73 -3.22
C THR A 204 11.29 -4.10 -4.30
N PHE A 205 11.50 -3.19 -5.25
CA PHE A 205 12.55 -3.28 -6.26
C PHE A 205 13.00 -1.87 -6.65
N ILE A 206 14.20 -1.75 -7.21
CA ILE A 206 14.71 -0.48 -7.74
C ILE A 206 14.48 -0.44 -9.26
N GLY A 207 13.92 0.66 -9.74
CA GLY A 207 13.69 0.91 -11.17
C GLY A 207 14.19 2.29 -11.60
N SER A 208 14.37 2.48 -12.90
CA SER A 208 14.74 3.77 -13.49
C SER A 208 13.55 4.41 -14.20
N GLU A 209 13.54 5.74 -14.28
CA GLU A 209 12.54 6.48 -15.05
C GLU A 209 12.50 6.00 -16.51
N GLY A 210 11.31 5.68 -17.01
CA GLY A 210 11.05 5.22 -18.37
C GLY A 210 11.35 3.74 -18.61
N ASP A 211 11.77 2.97 -17.60
CA ASP A 211 11.80 1.52 -17.69
C ASP A 211 10.35 1.00 -17.81
N GLU A 212 10.12 -0.02 -18.63
CA GLU A 212 8.85 -0.76 -18.69
C GLU A 212 9.04 -2.07 -17.91
N VAL A 213 8.16 -2.34 -16.94
CA VAL A 213 8.20 -3.58 -16.14
C VAL A 213 6.89 -4.34 -16.23
N THR A 214 6.97 -5.67 -16.13
CA THR A 214 5.81 -6.54 -15.96
C THR A 214 5.86 -7.22 -14.60
N LEU A 215 4.81 -7.05 -13.78
CA LEU A 215 4.64 -7.75 -12.52
C LEU A 215 3.55 -8.80 -12.70
N SER A 216 3.88 -10.07 -12.45
CA SER A 216 2.94 -11.19 -12.56
C SER A 216 2.76 -11.88 -11.22
N ALA A 217 1.51 -12.23 -10.88
CA ALA A 217 1.15 -12.92 -9.63
C ALA A 217 0.25 -14.15 -9.88
N PRO A 218 0.68 -15.14 -10.67
CA PRO A 218 -0.12 -16.34 -10.90
C PRO A 218 -0.32 -17.16 -9.61
N SER A 219 -1.56 -17.61 -9.41
CA SER A 219 -1.92 -18.60 -8.40
C SER A 219 -3.02 -19.53 -8.89
N ASP A 220 -2.93 -20.81 -8.53
CA ASP A 220 -4.00 -21.80 -8.77
C ASP A 220 -5.12 -21.75 -7.71
N GLU A 221 -4.90 -21.01 -6.61
CA GLU A 221 -5.71 -21.05 -5.39
C GLU A 221 -6.29 -19.68 -5.02
N LEU A 222 -5.61 -18.61 -5.40
CA LEU A 222 -5.94 -17.24 -5.05
C LEU A 222 -6.45 -16.45 -6.25
N ASP A 223 -7.42 -15.58 -5.97
CA ASP A 223 -7.82 -14.48 -6.84
C ASP A 223 -6.96 -13.28 -6.44
N THR A 224 -5.85 -13.10 -7.13
CA THR A 224 -4.77 -12.19 -6.72
C THR A 224 -5.08 -10.75 -7.14
N LEU A 225 -4.53 -9.79 -6.41
CA LEU A 225 -4.57 -8.38 -6.74
C LEU A 225 -3.17 -7.80 -6.56
N LEU A 226 -2.68 -7.09 -7.57
CA LEU A 226 -1.43 -6.34 -7.53
C LEU A 226 -1.72 -4.85 -7.54
N MET A 227 -1.02 -4.11 -6.68
CA MET A 227 -0.97 -2.65 -6.70
C MET A 227 0.49 -2.22 -6.71
N LEU A 228 0.89 -1.38 -7.66
CA LEU A 228 2.25 -0.86 -7.80
C LEU A 228 2.28 0.62 -7.43
N PHE A 229 3.19 1.01 -6.54
CA PHE A 229 3.39 2.38 -6.07
C PHE A 229 4.84 2.83 -6.32
N ASP A 230 5.02 4.14 -6.53
CA ASP A 230 6.36 4.75 -6.52
C ASP A 230 6.87 4.97 -5.09
N TYR A 231 8.08 5.52 -4.96
CA TYR A 231 8.69 5.78 -3.65
C TYR A 231 7.95 6.86 -2.85
N THR A 232 7.07 7.66 -3.45
CA THR A 232 6.27 8.69 -2.75
C THR A 232 4.93 8.15 -2.24
N GLY A 233 4.58 6.92 -2.62
CA GLY A 233 3.30 6.30 -2.28
C GLY A 233 2.20 6.56 -3.31
N ALA A 234 2.51 7.18 -4.45
CA ALA A 234 1.55 7.32 -5.54
C ALA A 234 1.36 5.98 -6.26
N ARG A 235 0.11 5.52 -6.39
CA ARG A 235 -0.18 4.31 -7.17
C ARG A 235 0.05 4.59 -8.65
N ILE A 236 0.74 3.68 -9.32
CA ILE A 236 1.04 3.72 -10.76
C ILE A 236 0.08 2.84 -11.52
N ALA A 237 -0.20 1.65 -10.98
CA ALA A 237 -1.03 0.65 -11.62
C ALA A 237 -1.66 -0.30 -10.60
N VAL A 238 -2.76 -0.92 -11.00
CA VAL A 238 -3.46 -1.97 -10.27
C VAL A 238 -4.07 -2.96 -11.26
N ASP A 239 -4.02 -4.25 -10.92
CA ASP A 239 -4.61 -5.32 -11.73
C ASP A 239 -4.97 -6.54 -10.87
N ASP A 240 -6.08 -7.20 -11.18
CA ASP A 240 -6.55 -8.44 -10.52
C ASP A 240 -6.64 -9.66 -11.45
N ASP A 241 -7.03 -9.48 -12.72
CA ASP A 241 -7.32 -10.58 -13.65
C ASP A 241 -6.68 -10.44 -15.04
N GLY A 242 -5.70 -9.55 -15.19
CA GLY A 242 -5.01 -9.24 -16.44
C GLY A 242 -4.03 -10.33 -16.91
N GLY A 243 -3.68 -11.28 -16.04
CA GLY A 243 -2.68 -12.31 -16.30
C GLY A 243 -3.15 -13.46 -17.19
N SER A 244 -2.22 -14.38 -17.47
CA SER A 244 -2.51 -15.53 -18.34
C SER A 244 -3.50 -16.55 -17.75
N GLU A 245 -3.63 -16.57 -16.42
CA GLU A 245 -4.60 -17.40 -15.70
C GLU A 245 -5.80 -16.53 -15.26
N PRO A 246 -7.05 -17.06 -15.23
CA PRO A 246 -8.26 -16.22 -15.15
C PRO A 246 -8.47 -15.35 -13.91
N LEU A 247 -7.69 -15.57 -12.84
CA LEU A 247 -7.77 -14.85 -11.56
C LEU A 247 -6.38 -14.36 -11.13
N ALA A 248 -5.43 -14.36 -12.07
CA ALA A 248 -4.06 -13.93 -11.82
C ALA A 248 -3.92 -12.48 -12.22
N ALA A 249 -3.39 -11.68 -11.30
CA ALA A 249 -3.05 -10.31 -11.54
C ALA A 249 -1.78 -10.23 -12.40
N GLU A 250 -1.79 -9.35 -13.38
CA GLU A 250 -0.63 -8.96 -14.17
C GLU A 250 -0.67 -7.47 -14.48
N ILE A 251 0.26 -6.72 -13.90
CA ILE A 251 0.52 -5.35 -14.32
C ILE A 251 1.51 -5.44 -15.48
N ALA A 252 1.01 -5.42 -16.71
CA ALA A 252 1.81 -5.57 -17.93
C ALA A 252 2.35 -4.22 -18.45
N ASP A 253 3.63 -4.23 -18.85
CA ASP A 253 4.30 -3.10 -19.53
C ASP A 253 4.12 -1.74 -18.80
N ALA A 254 4.17 -1.72 -17.47
CA ALA A 254 4.04 -0.49 -16.69
C ALA A 254 5.30 0.38 -16.85
N GLU A 255 5.13 1.58 -17.42
CA GLU A 255 6.19 2.58 -17.52
C GLU A 255 6.44 3.22 -16.15
N LEU A 256 7.67 3.11 -15.66
CA LEU A 256 8.11 3.63 -14.37
C LEU A 256 8.29 5.15 -14.45
N PRO A 257 7.50 5.97 -13.73
CA PRO A 257 7.52 7.42 -13.92
C PRO A 257 8.73 8.13 -13.31
N LEU A 258 9.50 7.46 -12.43
CA LEU A 258 10.58 8.05 -11.64
C LEU A 258 11.75 7.05 -11.49
N GLU A 259 12.94 7.54 -11.21
CA GLU A 259 14.02 6.69 -10.70
C GLU A 259 13.83 6.50 -9.19
N GLY A 260 13.88 5.27 -8.68
CA GLY A 260 13.76 5.01 -7.25
C GLY A 260 13.30 3.60 -6.87
N VAL A 261 12.94 3.44 -5.61
CA VAL A 261 12.29 2.22 -5.11
C VAL A 261 10.82 2.24 -5.49
N TYR A 262 10.36 1.10 -5.98
CA TYR A 262 8.96 0.81 -6.22
C TYR A 262 8.47 -0.14 -5.14
N PHE A 263 7.22 0.03 -4.73
CA PHE A 263 6.58 -0.75 -3.69
C PHE A 263 5.34 -1.40 -4.26
N ALA A 264 5.29 -2.72 -4.29
CA ALA A 264 4.13 -3.47 -4.72
C ALA A 264 3.44 -4.12 -3.52
N ILE A 265 2.12 -4.03 -3.49
CA ILE A 265 1.26 -4.80 -2.59
C ILE A 265 0.68 -5.95 -3.40
N LEU A 266 1.03 -7.18 -3.02
CA LEU A 266 0.37 -8.39 -3.50
C LEU A 266 -0.64 -8.83 -2.45
N THR A 267 -1.91 -8.90 -2.83
CA THR A 267 -2.98 -9.40 -1.96
C THR A 267 -4.00 -10.18 -2.78
N TYR A 268 -5.22 -10.35 -2.27
CA TYR A 268 -6.32 -11.02 -2.93
C TYR A 268 -7.45 -10.04 -3.23
N TYR A 269 -8.25 -10.29 -4.27
CA TYR A 269 -9.27 -9.36 -4.77
C TYR A 269 -10.26 -8.85 -3.70
N SER A 270 -10.56 -9.67 -2.69
CA SER A 270 -11.52 -9.33 -1.63
C SER A 270 -10.87 -8.87 -0.32
N TYR A 271 -9.63 -8.36 -0.36
CA TYR A 271 -8.86 -7.90 0.80
C TYR A 271 -9.62 -6.97 1.74
N GLN A 272 -10.48 -6.12 1.19
CA GLN A 272 -11.34 -5.21 1.92
C GLN A 272 -12.35 -5.87 2.86
N SER A 273 -12.62 -7.17 2.68
CA SER A 273 -13.53 -7.90 3.55
C SER A 273 -12.82 -8.42 4.82
N PHE A 274 -11.53 -8.12 4.97
CA PHE A 274 -10.71 -8.39 6.15
C PHE A 274 -10.73 -7.19 7.10
N PRO A 275 -10.78 -7.39 8.44
CA PRO A 275 -10.78 -8.67 9.16
C PRO A 275 -12.16 -9.33 9.32
N ASP A 276 -13.25 -8.68 8.91
CA ASP A 276 -14.62 -9.08 9.26
C ASP A 276 -15.04 -10.48 8.80
N SER A 277 -14.60 -10.89 7.61
CA SER A 277 -14.97 -12.17 7.00
C SER A 277 -13.84 -13.19 6.94
N GLY A 278 -12.63 -12.81 7.37
CA GLY A 278 -11.40 -13.60 7.19
C GLY A 278 -10.99 -13.74 5.73
N LEU A 279 -9.97 -14.56 5.47
CA LEU A 279 -9.62 -14.90 4.09
C LEU A 279 -10.62 -15.87 3.50
N ILE A 280 -11.05 -15.60 2.28
CA ILE A 280 -11.87 -16.52 1.50
C ILE A 280 -11.03 -17.64 0.86
N SER A 281 -9.73 -17.41 0.67
CA SER A 281 -8.74 -18.39 0.21
C SER A 281 -7.32 -18.00 0.65
N GLU A 282 -6.48 -19.00 0.90
CA GLU A 282 -5.04 -18.89 1.11
C GLU A 282 -4.34 -19.60 -0.05
N GLY A 283 -3.08 -19.26 -0.33
CA GLY A 283 -2.34 -19.95 -1.37
C GLY A 283 -0.94 -19.41 -1.62
N ILE A 284 -0.22 -20.14 -2.46
CA ILE A 284 1.10 -19.73 -2.95
C ILE A 284 0.92 -18.95 -4.25
N VAL A 285 1.64 -17.85 -4.37
CA VAL A 285 1.75 -17.01 -5.56
C VAL A 285 3.19 -17.05 -6.05
N GLU A 286 3.42 -17.40 -7.32
CA GLU A 286 4.75 -17.33 -7.95
C GLU A 286 4.95 -15.90 -8.50
N PHE A 287 5.28 -14.96 -7.62
CA PHE A 287 5.44 -13.55 -8.00
C PHE A 287 6.73 -13.33 -8.80
N SER A 288 6.66 -12.53 -9.86
CA SER A 288 7.83 -12.16 -10.68
C SER A 288 7.80 -10.71 -11.13
N ILE A 289 8.99 -10.18 -11.41
CA ILE A 289 9.22 -8.88 -12.05
C ILE A 289 10.06 -9.12 -13.30
N GLU A 290 9.59 -8.72 -14.47
CA GLU A 290 10.33 -8.80 -15.75
C GLU A 290 10.58 -7.43 -16.38
#